data_AF-A0A829QL19-F1
#
_entry.id   AF-A0A829QL19-F1
#
_cell.length_a   1.000
_cell.length_b   1.000
_cell.length_c   1.000
_cell.angle_alpha   90.00
_cell.angle_beta   90.00
_cell.angle_gamma   90.00
#
_symmetry.space_group_name_H-M   'P 1'
#
loop_
_entity.id
_entity.type
_entity.pdbx_description
1 polymer ?
#
loop_
_entity_poly.entity_id
_entity_poly.type
_entity_poly.pdbx_seq_one_letter_code
_entity_poly.pdbx_strand_id
1 'polypeptide(L)'
;MTNTARLSESDIKHFSASSTLSDNLQRVLVDLIELHLQGKQAHWNVVGTNFRDLHLQLDELVEFAREGSDTVAERMRALYAVPDGRSDTVAASTTLPHFPPYERSTADVVDLITVRVHAAVNTLRAVHDAVDEEDPTTADILHQLIDGLEKLAWLIASENRKV
;
A
#
# COMPACT_ATOMS: atom_id res chain seq x y z
N MET A 1 1.04 23.83 49.53
CA MET A 1 1.15 22.48 48.94
C MET A 1 1.19 22.67 47.44
N THR A 2 2.35 22.49 46.82
CA THR A 2 2.51 22.61 45.36
C THR A 2 1.89 21.39 44.71
N ASN A 3 0.70 21.58 44.12
CA ASN A 3 0.06 20.56 43.32
C ASN A 3 0.83 20.46 41.99
N THR A 4 1.86 19.62 41.94
CA THR A 4 2.64 19.42 40.71
C THR A 4 1.83 18.56 39.76
N ALA A 5 1.31 19.16 38.68
CA ALA A 5 0.56 18.51 37.61
C ALA A 5 1.40 17.55 36.73
N ARG A 6 2.51 17.02 37.24
CA ARG A 6 3.39 16.09 36.52
C ARG A 6 2.92 14.66 36.77
N LEU A 7 2.80 13.87 35.70
CA LEU A 7 2.52 12.44 35.76
C LEU A 7 3.70 11.69 36.39
N SER A 8 3.41 10.59 37.11
CA SER A 8 4.45 9.66 37.56
C SER A 8 4.85 8.73 36.42
N GLU A 9 6.07 8.16 36.49
CA GLU A 9 6.53 7.20 35.48
C GLU A 9 5.57 6.00 35.32
N SER A 10 4.94 5.56 36.42
CA SER A 10 3.96 4.47 36.41
C SER A 10 2.63 4.81 35.72
N ASP A 11 2.31 6.10 35.56
CA ASP A 11 1.09 6.55 34.88
C ASP A 11 1.26 6.60 33.35
N ILE A 12 2.49 6.56 32.86
CA ILE A 12 2.81 6.66 31.43
C ILE A 12 2.62 5.28 30.79
N LYS A 13 1.59 5.15 29.97
CA LYS A 13 1.34 3.97 29.14
C LYS A 13 1.55 4.33 27.67
N HIS A 14 2.21 3.43 26.94
CA HIS A 14 2.22 3.50 25.48
C HIS A 14 0.92 2.93 24.93
N PHE A 15 0.56 3.36 23.73
CA PHE A 15 -0.47 2.70 22.95
C PHE A 15 0.13 1.43 22.32
N SER A 16 -0.59 0.32 22.39
CA SER A 16 -0.24 -0.93 21.72
C SER A 16 -1.44 -1.35 20.88
N ALA A 17 -1.21 -1.64 19.60
CA ALA A 17 -2.24 -2.10 18.70
C ALA A 17 -2.86 -3.41 19.22
N SER A 18 -4.16 -3.57 18.98
CA SER A 18 -4.82 -4.86 19.10
C SER A 18 -4.30 -5.83 18.03
N SER A 19 -4.64 -7.12 18.17
CA SER A 19 -4.39 -8.09 17.10
C SER A 19 -5.13 -7.71 15.83
N THR A 20 -6.35 -7.16 15.93
CA THR A 20 -7.15 -6.75 14.78
C THR A 20 -6.49 -5.62 14.00
N LEU A 21 -6.01 -4.58 14.67
CA LEU A 21 -5.28 -3.49 14.01
C LEU A 21 -3.97 -4.00 13.40
N SER A 22 -3.24 -4.85 14.13
CA SER A 22 -2.01 -5.48 13.63
C SER A 22 -2.25 -6.29 12.35
N ASP A 23 -3.28 -7.13 12.33
CA ASP A 23 -3.64 -7.98 11.19
C ASP A 23 -4.15 -7.15 10.00
N ASN A 24 -4.91 -6.09 10.25
CA ASN A 24 -5.39 -5.18 9.22
C ASN A 24 -4.23 -4.44 8.53
N LEU A 25 -3.25 -3.95 9.29
CA LEU A 25 -2.06 -3.30 8.73
C LEU A 25 -1.15 -4.31 8.01
N GLN A 26 -1.06 -5.55 8.50
CA GLN A 26 -0.33 -6.62 7.82
C GLN A 26 -0.94 -6.93 6.43
N ARG A 27 -2.28 -6.92 6.30
CA ARG A 27 -2.97 -7.10 5.01
C ARG A 27 -2.65 -5.97 4.03
N VAL A 28 -2.63 -4.73 4.50
CA VAL A 28 -2.23 -3.58 3.68
C VAL A 28 -0.76 -3.71 3.26
N LEU A 29 0.12 -4.05 4.19
CA LEU A 29 1.55 -4.17 3.95
C LEU A 29 1.87 -5.16 2.81
N VAL A 30 1.31 -6.38 2.85
CA VAL A 30 1.62 -7.40 1.84
C VAL A 30 1.12 -7.01 0.45
N ASP A 31 0.00 -6.30 0.35
CA ASP A 31 -0.53 -5.84 -0.94
C ASP A 31 0.27 -4.68 -1.51
N LEU A 32 0.80 -3.78 -0.67
CA LEU A 32 1.73 -2.73 -1.12
C LEU A 32 3.06 -3.33 -1.58
N ILE A 33 3.57 -4.34 -0.86
CA ILE A 33 4.79 -5.04 -1.27
C ILE A 33 4.60 -5.75 -2.61
N GLU A 34 3.51 -6.50 -2.76
CA GLU A 34 3.20 -7.16 -4.03
C GLU A 34 3.02 -6.15 -5.16
N LEU A 35 2.36 -5.02 -4.90
CA LEU A 35 2.15 -3.97 -5.90
C LEU A 35 3.47 -3.41 -6.43
N HIS A 36 4.45 -3.13 -5.58
CA HIS A 36 5.73 -2.62 -6.05
C HIS A 36 6.57 -3.69 -6.78
N LEU A 37 6.42 -4.98 -6.43
CA LEU A 37 7.05 -6.08 -7.15
C LEU A 37 6.45 -6.22 -8.56
N GLN A 38 5.13 -6.27 -8.66
CA GLN A 38 4.42 -6.34 -9.93
C GLN A 38 4.61 -5.06 -10.77
N GLY A 39 4.68 -3.90 -10.14
CA GLY A 39 4.99 -2.63 -10.79
C GLY A 39 6.37 -2.65 -11.47
N LYS A 40 7.40 -3.18 -10.81
CA LYS A 40 8.72 -3.36 -11.45
C LYS A 40 8.71 -4.41 -12.55
N GLN A 41 7.98 -5.51 -12.36
CA GLN A 41 7.80 -6.51 -13.41
C GLN A 41 7.19 -5.91 -14.68
N ALA A 42 6.18 -5.05 -14.54
CA ALA A 42 5.58 -4.31 -15.64
C ALA A 42 6.57 -3.29 -16.25
N HIS A 43 7.23 -2.50 -15.41
CA HIS A 43 8.19 -1.47 -15.83
C HIS A 43 9.32 -2.03 -16.71
N TRP A 44 9.84 -3.22 -16.38
CA TRP A 44 10.89 -3.86 -17.16
C TRP A 44 10.41 -4.49 -18.47
N ASN A 45 9.19 -5.00 -18.51
CA ASN A 45 8.71 -5.87 -19.61
C ASN A 45 7.61 -5.25 -20.47
N VAL A 46 7.26 -3.99 -20.24
CA VAL A 46 6.34 -3.25 -21.11
C VAL A 46 7.02 -2.91 -22.43
N VAL A 47 6.34 -3.11 -23.55
CA VAL A 47 6.81 -2.75 -24.89
C VAL A 47 5.65 -2.22 -25.76
N GLY A 48 5.97 -1.42 -26.77
CA GLY A 48 4.99 -0.96 -27.77
C GLY A 48 4.77 0.55 -27.77
N THR A 49 3.62 0.98 -28.32
CA THR A 49 3.24 2.39 -28.45
C THR A 49 3.24 3.06 -27.08
N ASN A 50 3.79 4.27 -27.00
CA ASN A 50 3.91 5.03 -25.76
C ASN A 50 4.69 4.34 -24.61
N PHE A 51 5.59 3.41 -24.93
CA PHE A 51 6.44 2.68 -23.98
C PHE A 51 7.05 3.58 -22.89
N ARG A 52 7.68 4.69 -23.30
CA ARG A 52 8.51 5.51 -22.39
C ARG A 52 7.68 6.13 -21.27
N ASP A 53 6.51 6.67 -21.57
CA ASP A 53 5.68 7.33 -20.56
C ASP A 53 5.15 6.30 -19.56
N LEU A 54 4.64 5.15 -20.04
CA LEU A 54 4.19 4.11 -19.13
C LEU A 54 5.35 3.53 -18.31
N HIS A 55 6.52 3.32 -18.93
CA HIS A 55 7.73 2.88 -18.23
C HIS A 55 8.11 3.82 -17.07
N LEU A 56 8.06 5.14 -17.27
CA LEU A 56 8.34 6.12 -16.21
C LEU A 56 7.23 6.19 -15.16
N GLN A 57 5.96 6.19 -15.59
CA GLN A 57 4.81 6.25 -14.69
C GLN A 57 4.74 5.04 -13.75
N LEU A 58 5.17 3.86 -14.22
CA LEU A 58 5.26 2.66 -13.40
C LEU A 58 6.31 2.78 -12.29
N ASP A 59 7.38 3.55 -12.50
CA ASP A 59 8.38 3.79 -11.45
C ASP A 59 7.87 4.75 -10.38
N GLU A 60 7.06 5.74 -10.74
CA GLU A 60 6.36 6.59 -9.76
C GLU A 60 5.39 5.78 -8.89
N LEU A 61 4.66 4.84 -9.50
CA LEU A 61 3.80 3.90 -8.76
C LEU A 61 4.61 3.02 -7.80
N VAL A 62 5.73 2.46 -8.28
CA VAL A 62 6.60 1.60 -7.48
C VAL A 62 7.16 2.36 -6.29
N GLU A 63 7.64 3.58 -6.49
CA GLU A 63 8.19 4.39 -5.41
C GLU A 63 7.13 4.69 -4.36
N PHE A 64 5.94 5.14 -4.77
CA PHE A 64 4.83 5.40 -3.86
C PHE A 64 4.43 4.16 -3.06
N ALA A 65 4.33 2.99 -3.72
CA ALA A 65 3.98 1.74 -3.04
C ALA A 65 5.08 1.29 -2.05
N ARG A 66 6.36 1.53 -2.36
CA ARG A 66 7.48 1.24 -1.45
C ARG A 66 7.48 2.15 -0.22
N GLU A 67 7.40 3.46 -0.43
CA GLU A 67 7.30 4.43 0.67
C GLU A 67 6.06 4.16 1.54
N GLY A 68 4.94 3.80 0.91
CA GLY A 68 3.73 3.40 1.61
C GLY A 68 3.91 2.12 2.44
N SER A 69 4.57 1.11 1.88
CA SER A 69 4.86 -0.14 2.60
C SER A 69 5.75 0.09 3.82
N ASP A 70 6.75 0.97 3.69
CA ASP A 70 7.62 1.36 4.80
C ASP A 70 6.84 2.12 5.87
N THR A 71 6.05 3.13 5.47
CA THR A 71 5.18 3.90 6.37
C THR A 71 4.24 2.99 7.17
N VAL A 72 3.62 1.99 6.52
CA VAL A 72 2.74 1.03 7.20
C VAL A 72 3.52 0.12 8.15
N ALA A 73 4.64 -0.45 7.69
CA ALA A 73 5.46 -1.34 8.52
C ALA A 73 6.03 -0.60 9.76
N GLU A 74 6.54 0.62 9.58
CA GLU A 74 7.02 1.45 10.68
C GLU A 74 5.87 1.89 11.60
N ARG A 75 4.67 2.16 11.06
CA ARG A 75 3.49 2.41 11.89
C ARG A 75 3.14 1.21 12.74
N MET A 76 3.19 -0.01 12.19
CA MET A 76 3.02 -1.24 12.98
C MET A 76 4.04 -1.29 14.12
N ARG A 77 5.33 -1.00 13.84
CA ARG A 77 6.37 -0.98 14.87
C ARG A 77 6.12 0.08 15.94
N ALA A 78 5.66 1.28 15.57
CA ALA A 78 5.32 2.36 16.49
C ALA A 78 4.17 1.99 17.44
N LEU A 79 3.27 1.11 17.00
CA LEU A 79 2.16 0.58 17.79
C LEU A 79 2.47 -0.80 18.39
N TYR A 80 3.76 -1.16 18.48
CA TYR A 80 4.27 -2.41 19.04
C TYR A 80 3.84 -3.70 18.30
N ALA A 81 3.22 -3.59 17.13
CA ALA A 81 2.93 -4.70 16.22
C ALA A 81 4.15 -5.08 15.38
N VAL A 82 4.27 -6.34 14.95
CA VAL A 82 5.45 -6.85 14.21
C VAL A 82 5.04 -7.20 12.78
N PRO A 83 5.54 -6.47 11.75
CA PRO A 83 5.24 -6.76 10.35
C PRO A 83 6.00 -8.00 9.84
N ASP A 84 5.43 -8.66 8.83
CA ASP A 84 6.09 -9.70 8.06
C ASP A 84 6.02 -9.39 6.55
N GLY A 85 7.08 -8.80 6.01
CA GLY A 85 7.22 -8.48 4.59
C GLY A 85 8.04 -9.50 3.80
N ARG A 86 8.27 -10.72 4.32
CA ARG A 86 9.07 -11.74 3.62
C ARG A 86 8.33 -12.24 2.37
N SER A 87 9.10 -12.63 1.36
CA SER A 87 8.59 -13.09 0.06
C SER A 87 7.56 -14.21 0.17
N ASP A 88 7.79 -15.20 1.03
CA ASP A 88 6.87 -16.33 1.21
C ASP A 88 5.52 -15.87 1.78
N THR A 89 5.54 -14.94 2.73
CA THR A 89 4.34 -14.37 3.34
C THR A 89 3.56 -13.54 2.32
N VAL A 90 4.25 -12.66 1.60
CA VAL A 90 3.63 -11.81 0.57
C VAL A 90 2.96 -12.67 -0.50
N ALA A 91 3.70 -13.62 -1.08
CA ALA A 91 3.17 -14.49 -2.14
C ALA A 91 2.00 -15.38 -1.68
N ALA A 92 1.98 -15.78 -0.40
CA ALA A 92 0.92 -16.63 0.14
C ALA A 92 -0.33 -15.86 0.59
N SER A 93 -0.26 -14.54 0.80
CA SER A 93 -1.32 -13.78 1.47
C SER A 93 -1.80 -12.53 0.75
N THR A 94 -1.08 -12.06 -0.28
CA THR A 94 -1.55 -10.92 -1.09
C THR A 94 -2.88 -11.22 -1.77
N THR A 95 -3.71 -10.18 -1.90
CA THR A 95 -4.99 -10.24 -2.60
C THR A 95 -4.87 -9.84 -4.08
N LEU A 96 -3.70 -9.33 -4.50
CA LEU A 96 -3.49 -8.88 -5.88
C LEU A 96 -3.51 -10.07 -6.86
N PRO A 97 -4.17 -9.95 -8.02
CA PRO A 97 -4.06 -10.94 -9.08
C PRO A 97 -2.61 -11.09 -9.57
N HIS A 98 -2.15 -12.33 -9.77
CA HIS A 98 -0.80 -12.61 -10.29
C HIS A 98 -0.48 -11.83 -11.56
N PHE A 99 0.63 -11.09 -11.60
CA PHE A 99 1.11 -10.45 -12.83
C PHE A 99 1.66 -11.50 -13.81
N PRO A 100 1.29 -11.44 -15.10
CA PRO A 100 1.72 -12.47 -16.04
C PRO A 100 3.22 -12.32 -16.42
N PRO A 101 3.92 -13.43 -16.74
CA PRO A 101 5.33 -13.37 -17.13
C PRO A 101 5.50 -12.82 -18.56
N TYR A 102 6.77 -12.61 -18.95
CA TYR A 102 7.22 -12.17 -20.27
C TYR A 102 6.80 -10.74 -20.65
N GLU A 103 7.19 -10.32 -21.86
CA GLU A 103 6.82 -9.02 -22.43
C GLU A 103 5.30 -8.88 -22.55
N ARG A 104 4.81 -7.65 -22.33
CA ARG A 104 3.41 -7.27 -22.44
C ARG A 104 3.29 -5.95 -23.18
N SER A 105 2.22 -5.81 -23.98
CA SER A 105 1.98 -4.56 -24.69
C SER A 105 1.64 -3.43 -23.72
N THR A 106 1.91 -2.19 -24.09
CA THR A 106 1.50 -1.01 -23.31
C THR A 106 0.02 -1.07 -22.90
N ALA A 107 -0.87 -1.39 -23.84
CA ALA A 107 -2.31 -1.47 -23.58
C ALA A 107 -2.65 -2.56 -22.54
N ASP A 108 -2.03 -3.74 -22.63
CA ASP A 108 -2.22 -4.80 -21.64
C ASP A 108 -1.70 -4.36 -20.26
N VAL A 109 -0.53 -3.72 -20.22
CA VAL A 109 0.09 -3.29 -18.95
C VAL A 109 -0.74 -2.22 -18.26
N VAL A 110 -1.32 -1.27 -19.00
CA VAL A 110 -2.27 -0.28 -18.46
C VAL A 110 -3.41 -1.00 -17.73
N ASP A 111 -4.12 -1.89 -18.42
CA ASP A 111 -5.28 -2.58 -17.83
C ASP A 111 -4.88 -3.47 -16.66
N LEU A 112 -3.78 -4.24 -16.80
CA LEU A 112 -3.28 -5.13 -15.76
C LEU A 112 -2.91 -4.36 -14.50
N ILE A 113 -2.11 -3.29 -14.62
CA ILE A 113 -1.63 -2.53 -13.47
C ILE A 113 -2.78 -1.75 -12.82
N THR A 114 -3.67 -1.12 -13.60
CA THR A 114 -4.84 -0.43 -13.06
C THR A 114 -5.69 -1.36 -12.17
N VAL A 115 -5.93 -2.60 -12.59
CA VAL A 115 -6.66 -3.59 -11.77
C VAL A 115 -5.93 -3.87 -10.44
N ARG A 116 -4.60 -3.97 -10.46
CA ARG A 116 -3.79 -4.27 -9.27
C ARG A 116 -3.70 -3.11 -8.30
N VAL A 117 -3.61 -1.88 -8.82
CA VAL A 117 -3.72 -0.67 -7.99
C VAL A 117 -5.08 -0.63 -7.29
N HIS A 118 -6.16 -0.89 -8.03
CA HIS A 118 -7.50 -0.97 -7.41
C HIS A 118 -7.66 -2.13 -6.43
N ALA A 119 -6.97 -3.26 -6.61
CA ALA A 119 -6.96 -4.35 -5.64
C ALA A 119 -6.33 -3.91 -4.30
N ALA A 120 -5.17 -3.24 -4.35
CA ALA A 120 -4.54 -2.68 -3.14
C ALA A 120 -5.44 -1.62 -2.47
N VAL A 121 -6.05 -0.73 -3.26
CA VAL A 121 -7.03 0.26 -2.76
C VAL A 121 -8.25 -0.41 -2.13
N ASN A 122 -8.74 -1.51 -2.69
CA ASN A 122 -9.85 -2.26 -2.10
C ASN A 122 -9.47 -2.83 -0.73
N THR A 123 -8.25 -3.35 -0.55
CA THR A 123 -7.75 -3.78 0.76
C THR A 123 -7.70 -2.62 1.75
N LEU A 124 -7.14 -1.48 1.35
CA LEU A 124 -7.09 -0.26 2.17
C LEU A 124 -8.50 0.17 2.63
N ARG A 125 -9.45 0.26 1.69
CA ARG A 125 -10.84 0.62 1.97
C ARG A 125 -11.57 -0.42 2.82
N ALA A 126 -11.26 -1.70 2.66
CA ALA A 126 -11.91 -2.78 3.42
C ALA A 126 -11.47 -2.83 4.89
N VAL A 127 -10.27 -2.36 5.22
CA VAL A 127 -9.79 -2.30 6.61
C VAL A 127 -10.04 -0.94 7.27
N HIS A 128 -10.34 0.09 6.47
CA HIS A 128 -10.40 1.49 6.88
C HIS A 128 -11.19 1.71 8.18
N ASP A 129 -12.47 1.36 8.22
CA ASP A 129 -13.35 1.71 9.34
C ASP A 129 -12.90 1.06 10.66
N ALA A 130 -12.41 -0.18 10.61
CA ALA A 130 -11.89 -0.87 11.79
C ALA A 130 -10.56 -0.26 12.27
N VAL A 131 -9.74 0.26 11.35
CA VAL A 131 -8.51 0.97 11.70
C VAL A 131 -8.84 2.34 12.31
N ASP A 132 -9.79 3.08 11.74
CA ASP A 132 -10.22 4.40 12.23
C ASP A 132 -10.91 4.30 13.60
N GLU A 133 -11.72 3.27 13.83
CA GLU A 133 -12.36 3.04 15.13
C GLU A 133 -11.33 2.82 16.26
N GLU A 134 -10.21 2.15 15.97
CA GLU A 134 -9.17 1.87 16.97
C GLU A 134 -8.12 3.00 17.09
N ASP A 135 -7.66 3.53 15.95
CA ASP A 135 -6.62 4.57 15.89
C ASP A 135 -6.78 5.48 14.66
N PRO A 136 -7.51 6.60 14.78
CA PRO A 136 -7.71 7.56 13.69
C PRO A 136 -6.41 8.12 13.10
N THR A 137 -5.31 8.13 13.87
CA THR A 137 -4.01 8.59 13.37
C THR A 137 -3.44 7.62 12.32
N THR A 138 -3.74 6.33 12.43
CA THR A 138 -3.39 5.36 11.39
C THR A 138 -4.34 5.45 10.20
N ALA A 139 -5.61 5.76 10.40
CA ALA A 139 -6.55 5.97 9.29
C ALA A 139 -6.10 7.12 8.36
N ASP A 140 -5.49 8.19 8.90
CA ASP A 140 -4.89 9.25 8.07
C ASP A 140 -3.77 8.76 7.14
N ILE A 141 -3.01 7.74 7.53
CA ILE A 141 -2.04 7.08 6.64
C ILE A 141 -2.79 6.36 5.52
N LEU A 142 -3.88 5.65 5.85
CA LEU A 142 -4.70 4.96 4.84
C LEU A 142 -5.33 5.96 3.85
N HIS A 143 -5.78 7.13 4.32
CA HIS A 143 -6.28 8.19 3.45
C HIS A 143 -5.25 8.64 2.42
N GLN A 144 -4.00 8.90 2.84
CA GLN A 144 -2.92 9.31 1.95
C GLN A 144 -2.59 8.22 0.92
N LEU A 145 -2.58 6.94 1.34
CA LEU A 145 -2.35 5.81 0.44
C LEU A 145 -3.47 5.65 -0.58
N ILE A 146 -4.73 5.76 -0.16
CA ILE A 146 -5.90 5.67 -1.03
C ILE A 146 -5.85 6.79 -2.08
N ASP A 147 -5.65 8.05 -1.66
CA ASP A 147 -5.59 9.20 -2.57
C ASP A 147 -4.46 9.06 -3.61
N GLY A 148 -3.25 8.75 -3.14
CA GLY A 148 -2.09 8.59 -4.02
C GLY A 148 -2.24 7.44 -5.01
N LEU A 149 -2.70 6.27 -4.57
CA LEU A 149 -2.92 5.12 -5.44
C LEU A 149 -4.05 5.36 -6.44
N GLU A 150 -5.18 5.96 -6.05
CA GLU A 150 -6.27 6.27 -6.97
C GLU A 150 -5.86 7.31 -8.02
N LYS A 151 -5.03 8.29 -7.63
CA LYS A 151 -4.41 9.22 -8.58
C LYS A 151 -3.50 8.52 -9.58
N LEU A 152 -2.62 7.62 -9.12
CA LEU A 152 -1.73 6.85 -9.98
C LEU A 152 -2.51 5.91 -10.91
N ALA A 153 -3.58 5.29 -10.42
CA ALA A 153 -4.50 4.51 -11.24
C ALA A 153 -5.12 5.35 -12.35
N TRP A 154 -5.54 6.58 -12.07
CA TRP A 154 -6.06 7.51 -13.08
C TRP A 154 -5.01 7.87 -14.14
N LEU A 155 -3.79 8.22 -13.71
CA LEU A 155 -2.71 8.58 -14.64
C LEU A 155 -2.38 7.44 -15.60
N ILE A 156 -2.33 6.20 -15.11
CA ILE A 156 -2.07 5.00 -15.91
C ILE A 156 -3.28 4.66 -16.80
N ALA A 157 -4.48 4.55 -16.22
CA ALA A 157 -5.69 4.09 -16.91
C ALA A 157 -6.13 5.02 -18.05
N SER A 158 -5.76 6.30 -17.98
CA SER A 158 -6.17 7.30 -18.97
C SER A 158 -5.61 7.03 -20.37
N GLU A 159 -4.48 6.31 -20.49
CA GLU A 159 -3.90 5.89 -21.78
C GLU A 159 -4.88 5.06 -22.62
N ASN A 160 -5.68 4.19 -21.98
CA ASN A 160 -6.61 3.29 -22.67
C ASN A 160 -8.04 3.84 -22.82
N ARG A 161 -8.35 5.04 -22.30
CA ARG A 161 -9.71 5.60 -22.37
C ARG A 161 -10.07 6.05 -23.79
N LYS A 162 -11.32 5.80 -24.20
CA LYS A 162 -11.85 6.15 -25.53
C LYS A 162 -13.13 6.99 -25.39
N VAL A 163 -13.40 7.83 -26.40
CA VAL A 163 -14.63 8.61 -26.58
C VAL A 163 -15.42 8.11 -27.77
#